data_AF-A0A933JL74-F1
#
_entry.id   AF-A0A933JL74-F1
#
_cell.length_a   1.000
_cell.length_b   1.000
_cell.length_c   1.000
_cell.angle_alpha   90.00
_cell.angle_beta   90.00
_cell.angle_gamma   90.00
#
_symmetry.space_group_name_H-M   'P 1'
#
loop_
_entity.id
_entity.type
_entity.pdbx_description
1 polymer ?
#
loop_
_entity_poly.entity_id
_entity_poly.type
_entity_poly.pdbx_seq_one_letter_code
_entity_poly.pdbx_strand_id
1 'polypeptide(L)'
;MRPWKLLCVCATLSLVPESGFSDSRVSRMELDSKVSGLSGLSFGFDGKLFAVAERERVMVVLSLQSRRVSDEYEIVGVPPGLDLESLAYLGGARFAVGTESLTPMRASDPILILEKKGKEMVVRSSTLAFDYSRFGMSASPNAGVEALCAVPGAIFAGAEPVLANPRRAPLLRFESDGSVTPFELELTSNEGKLSALACRPNESGVMFIGIERHYGISRVIRFVIGRAEKARVVRVGEIIDLAPSLGDAIPNLEGIEWLSESKIATLSDSSAGVFASKTFAVIIELNRPARP
;
A
#
# COMPACT_ATOMS: atom_id res chain seq x y z
N MET A 1 3.92 -11.18 -55.87
CA MET A 1 4.54 -11.29 -54.52
C MET A 1 4.89 -9.89 -54.05
N ARG A 2 4.23 -9.36 -53.01
CA ARG A 2 4.49 -8.03 -52.45
C ARG A 2 5.21 -8.19 -51.10
N PRO A 3 6.28 -7.43 -50.79
CA PRO A 3 6.97 -7.58 -49.53
C PRO A 3 6.16 -6.93 -48.41
N TRP A 4 5.97 -7.65 -47.32
CA TRP A 4 5.40 -7.12 -46.09
C TRP A 4 6.49 -6.28 -45.38
N LYS A 5 6.23 -4.98 -45.22
CA LYS A 5 7.02 -4.12 -44.33
C LYS A 5 6.58 -4.42 -42.89
N LEU A 6 7.46 -5.00 -42.08
CA LEU A 6 7.33 -4.97 -40.63
C LEU A 6 7.38 -3.50 -40.18
N LEU A 7 6.25 -2.96 -39.72
CA LEU A 7 6.28 -1.78 -38.86
C LEU A 7 6.73 -2.24 -37.46
N CYS A 8 7.96 -1.90 -37.11
CA CYS A 8 8.43 -1.96 -35.74
C CYS A 8 7.77 -0.80 -34.98
N VAL A 9 6.67 -1.08 -34.28
CA VAL A 9 6.07 -0.13 -33.35
C VAL A 9 6.95 -0.14 -32.10
N CYS A 10 7.86 0.83 -31.98
CA CYS A 10 8.46 1.15 -30.69
C CYS A 10 7.31 1.49 -29.74
N ALA A 11 7.08 0.64 -28.74
CA ALA A 11 6.26 0.98 -27.60
C ALA A 11 6.84 2.24 -26.97
N THR A 12 6.15 3.36 -27.13
CA THR A 12 6.39 4.58 -26.39
C THR A 12 6.35 4.22 -24.92
N LEU A 13 7.49 4.31 -24.23
CA LEU A 13 7.53 4.35 -22.78
C LEU A 13 6.48 5.36 -22.33
N SER A 14 5.44 4.89 -21.63
CA SER A 14 4.50 5.77 -20.96
C SER A 14 5.30 6.56 -19.92
N LEU A 15 5.74 7.74 -20.32
CA LEU A 15 6.27 8.75 -19.42
C LEU A 15 5.15 9.08 -18.43
N VAL A 16 5.28 8.60 -17.20
CA VAL A 16 4.55 9.15 -16.07
C VAL A 16 4.95 10.63 -16.05
N PRO A 17 4.03 11.60 -16.20
CA PRO A 17 4.40 13.01 -16.26
C PRO A 17 5.20 13.38 -15.01
N GLU A 18 6.34 14.04 -15.17
CA GLU A 18 7.08 14.62 -14.03
C GLU A 18 6.19 15.68 -13.36
N SER A 19 6.02 15.57 -12.04
CA SER A 19 5.49 16.58 -11.09
C SER A 19 4.44 17.57 -11.65
N GLY A 20 3.15 17.27 -11.45
CA GLY A 20 2.04 18.08 -11.99
C GLY A 20 0.99 18.56 -10.97
N PHE A 21 1.26 18.51 -9.67
CA PHE A 21 0.28 18.81 -8.61
C PHE A 21 0.75 19.95 -7.71
N SER A 22 0.91 21.17 -8.24
CA SER A 22 1.49 22.32 -7.48
C SER A 22 0.56 22.96 -6.44
N ASP A 23 -0.72 22.57 -6.35
CA ASP A 23 -1.71 23.20 -5.46
C ASP A 23 -2.51 22.21 -4.59
N SER A 24 -2.02 20.98 -4.39
CA SER A 24 -2.78 19.97 -3.63
C SER A 24 -3.08 20.46 -2.21
N ARG A 25 -4.31 20.21 -1.73
CA ARG A 25 -4.70 20.55 -0.35
C ARG A 25 -4.49 19.34 0.54
N VAL A 26 -3.71 19.52 1.60
CA VAL A 26 -3.46 18.50 2.62
C VAL A 26 -4.19 18.91 3.89
N SER A 27 -4.98 18.00 4.45
CA SER A 27 -5.67 18.22 5.71
C SER A 27 -5.48 17.02 6.63
N ARG A 28 -5.09 17.28 7.89
CA ARG A 28 -4.95 16.27 8.93
C ARG A 28 -6.16 16.30 9.84
N MET A 29 -6.74 15.13 10.13
CA MET A 29 -7.83 14.97 11.07
C MET A 29 -7.47 13.90 12.11
N GLU A 30 -7.70 14.19 13.39
CA GLU A 30 -7.66 13.20 14.45
C GLU A 30 -8.92 12.33 14.38
N LEU A 31 -8.74 11.02 14.51
CA LEU A 31 -9.84 10.06 14.58
C LEU A 31 -10.20 9.78 16.04
N ASP A 32 -11.48 9.82 16.35
CA ASP A 32 -12.07 9.34 17.60
C ASP A 32 -12.08 7.80 17.56
N SER A 33 -10.95 7.22 17.97
CA SER A 33 -10.68 5.79 18.01
C SER A 33 -10.12 5.41 19.38
N LYS A 34 -10.58 4.28 19.91
CA LYS A 34 -9.95 3.62 21.07
C LYS A 34 -8.89 2.60 20.65
N VAL A 35 -8.92 2.20 19.39
CA VAL A 35 -7.97 1.29 18.77
C VAL A 35 -6.77 2.10 18.31
N SER A 36 -5.58 1.66 18.70
CA SER A 36 -4.30 2.25 18.32
C SER A 36 -3.60 1.43 17.24
N GLY A 37 -2.58 2.02 16.61
CA GLY A 37 -1.74 1.30 15.65
C GLY A 37 -2.44 0.89 14.37
N LEU A 38 -3.23 1.79 13.76
CA LEU A 38 -3.86 1.53 12.48
C LEU A 38 -2.85 1.69 11.34
N SER A 39 -2.63 0.61 10.58
CA SER A 39 -1.61 0.52 9.53
C SER A 39 -2.23 0.40 8.13
N GLY A 40 -2.91 -0.71 7.83
CA GLY A 40 -3.56 -0.93 6.52
C GLY A 40 -4.86 -0.16 6.33
N LEU A 41 -5.16 0.25 5.10
CA LEU A 41 -6.39 0.95 4.72
C LEU A 41 -6.95 0.43 3.40
N SER A 42 -8.23 0.06 3.34
CA SER A 42 -8.87 -0.34 2.08
C SER A 42 -10.40 -0.20 2.13
N PHE A 43 -11.03 0.14 1.01
CA PHE A 43 -12.47 -0.03 0.87
C PHE A 43 -12.85 -1.52 0.83
N GLY A 44 -13.84 -1.89 1.62
CA GLY A 44 -14.29 -3.28 1.75
C GLY A 44 -15.70 -3.53 1.23
N PHE A 45 -16.34 -4.53 1.84
CA PHE A 45 -17.76 -4.79 1.62
C PHE A 45 -18.63 -3.59 2.02
N ASP A 46 -19.79 -3.48 1.38
CA ASP A 46 -20.75 -2.37 1.56
C ASP A 46 -20.18 -0.97 1.29
N GLY A 47 -19.03 -0.87 0.61
CA GLY A 47 -18.37 0.41 0.32
C GLY A 47 -17.82 1.13 1.57
N LYS A 48 -17.68 0.40 2.68
CA LYS A 48 -17.13 0.93 3.93
C LYS A 48 -15.60 0.98 3.87
N LEU A 49 -15.00 1.95 4.55
CA LEU A 49 -13.55 2.06 4.68
C LEU A 49 -13.08 1.25 5.89
N PHE A 50 -12.14 0.34 5.69
CA PHE A 50 -11.59 -0.52 6.74
C PHE A 50 -10.14 -0.18 7.01
N ALA A 51 -9.74 -0.32 8.27
CA ALA A 51 -8.34 -0.35 8.65
C ALA A 51 -8.06 -1.55 9.55
N VAL A 52 -6.80 -1.99 9.57
CA VAL A 52 -6.34 -3.06 10.47
C VAL A 52 -5.46 -2.46 11.55
N ALA A 53 -5.62 -2.94 12.78
CA ALA A 53 -4.73 -2.60 13.89
C ALA A 53 -3.60 -3.63 13.97
N GLU A 54 -2.37 -3.13 14.02
CA GLU A 54 -1.14 -3.89 13.93
C GLU A 54 -1.07 -5.02 14.97
N ARG A 55 -1.28 -4.67 16.24
CA ARG A 55 -1.08 -5.57 17.38
C ARG A 55 -2.37 -5.93 18.12
N GLU A 56 -3.43 -5.16 17.96
CA GLU A 56 -4.69 -5.34 18.70
C GLU A 56 -5.59 -6.44 18.11
N ARG A 57 -5.22 -7.03 16.96
CA ARG A 57 -5.99 -8.10 16.28
C ARG A 57 -7.42 -7.71 15.98
N VAL A 58 -7.63 -6.45 15.59
CA VAL A 58 -8.93 -5.94 15.21
C VAL A 58 -8.87 -5.29 13.84
N MET A 59 -9.95 -5.44 13.10
CA MET A 59 -10.23 -4.67 11.91
C MET A 59 -11.37 -3.69 12.23
N VAL A 60 -11.18 -2.42 11.92
CA VAL A 60 -12.13 -1.35 12.25
C VAL A 60 -12.77 -0.77 11.01
N VAL A 61 -14.00 -0.29 11.13
CA VAL A 61 -14.67 0.49 10.08
C VAL A 61 -14.53 1.97 10.41
N LEU A 62 -13.92 2.70 9.50
CA LEU A 62 -13.69 4.13 9.61
C LEU A 62 -14.76 4.93 8.88
N SER A 63 -15.25 5.97 9.54
CA SER A 63 -16.00 7.05 8.92
C SER A 63 -15.18 8.33 9.00
N LEU A 64 -14.62 8.76 7.87
CA LEU A 64 -13.84 10.00 7.78
C LEU A 64 -14.71 11.25 7.93
N GLN A 65 -16.00 11.17 7.60
CA GLN A 65 -16.94 12.28 7.77
C GLN A 65 -17.25 12.53 9.24
N SER A 66 -17.56 11.48 10.01
CA SER A 66 -17.82 11.60 11.45
C SER A 66 -16.55 11.48 12.30
N ARG A 67 -15.40 11.22 11.67
CA ARG A 67 -14.08 11.02 12.29
C ARG A 67 -14.09 9.94 13.37
N ARG A 68 -14.85 8.86 13.16
CA ARG A 68 -15.09 7.82 14.17
C ARG A 68 -14.84 6.43 13.63
N VAL A 69 -14.46 5.53 14.54
CA VAL A 69 -14.65 4.09 14.37
C VAL A 69 -16.12 3.76 14.59
N SER A 70 -16.74 3.09 13.62
CA SER A 70 -18.18 2.78 13.63
C SER A 70 -18.51 1.32 13.90
N ASP A 71 -17.58 0.42 13.58
CA ASP A 71 -17.67 -1.02 13.83
C ASP A 71 -16.27 -1.56 14.06
N GLU A 72 -16.19 -2.65 14.81
CA GLU A 72 -14.96 -3.43 15.03
C GLU A 72 -15.25 -4.91 14.74
N TYR A 73 -14.23 -5.59 14.24
CA TYR A 73 -14.23 -7.02 13.96
C TYR A 73 -12.97 -7.65 14.55
N GLU A 74 -13.13 -8.64 15.41
CA GLU A 74 -12.01 -9.40 15.94
C GLU A 74 -11.37 -10.24 14.84
N ILE A 75 -10.04 -10.26 14.77
CA ILE A 75 -9.29 -11.08 13.81
C ILE A 75 -8.84 -12.36 14.51
N VAL A 76 -9.44 -13.48 14.11
CA VAL A 76 -9.22 -14.79 14.75
C VAL A 76 -8.29 -15.63 13.89
N GLY A 77 -7.30 -16.27 14.53
CA GLY A 77 -6.40 -17.23 13.88
C GLY A 77 -5.11 -16.63 13.32
N VAL A 78 -4.75 -15.41 13.73
CA VAL A 78 -3.43 -14.83 13.40
C VAL A 78 -2.33 -15.66 14.10
N PRO A 79 -1.32 -16.14 13.36
CA PRO A 79 -0.20 -16.85 13.98
C PRO A 79 0.50 -16.01 15.06
N PRO A 80 0.92 -16.62 16.18
CA PRO A 80 1.66 -15.91 17.22
C PRO A 80 2.91 -15.23 16.70
N GLY A 81 3.18 -14.01 17.19
CA GLY A 81 4.39 -13.25 16.87
C GLY A 81 4.39 -12.53 15.51
N LEU A 82 3.28 -12.55 14.77
CA LEU A 82 3.11 -11.73 13.57
C LEU A 82 2.39 -10.42 13.88
N ASP A 83 2.83 -9.30 13.34
CA ASP A 83 2.09 -8.03 13.39
C ASP A 83 1.36 -7.82 12.04
N LEU A 84 0.30 -6.99 12.00
CA LEU A 84 -0.56 -6.79 10.82
C LEU A 84 -0.32 -5.40 10.20
N GLU A 85 0.24 -5.35 9.00
CA GLU A 85 0.82 -4.11 8.47
C GLU A 85 0.02 -3.45 7.34
N SER A 86 -0.71 -4.24 6.56
CA SER A 86 -1.36 -3.74 5.36
C SER A 86 -2.64 -4.49 5.04
N LEU A 87 -3.52 -3.88 4.25
CA LEU A 87 -4.86 -4.39 4.01
C LEU A 87 -5.25 -4.20 2.54
N ALA A 88 -5.81 -5.24 1.91
CA ALA A 88 -6.40 -5.14 0.59
C ALA A 88 -7.71 -5.93 0.51
N TYR A 89 -8.75 -5.32 -0.04
CA TYR A 89 -10.03 -5.99 -0.24
C TYR A 89 -10.01 -6.91 -1.46
N LEU A 90 -10.47 -8.15 -1.28
CA LEU A 90 -10.45 -9.21 -2.31
C LEU A 90 -11.82 -9.47 -2.95
N GLY A 91 -12.83 -8.66 -2.61
CA GLY A 91 -14.21 -8.89 -3.00
C GLY A 91 -14.99 -9.80 -2.06
N GLY A 92 -16.32 -9.68 -2.11
CA GLY A 92 -17.23 -10.41 -1.23
C GLY A 92 -16.98 -10.07 0.24
N ALA A 93 -16.64 -11.06 1.04
CA ALA A 93 -16.42 -10.92 2.48
C ALA A 93 -14.94 -11.10 2.88
N ARG A 94 -14.00 -10.86 1.96
CA ARG A 94 -12.59 -11.25 2.11
C ARG A 94 -11.60 -10.11 1.96
N PHE A 95 -10.51 -10.20 2.72
CA PHE A 95 -9.37 -9.29 2.65
C PHE A 95 -8.05 -10.09 2.63
N ALA A 96 -7.01 -9.51 2.05
CA ALA A 96 -5.62 -9.90 2.28
C ALA A 96 -5.02 -8.95 3.31
N VAL A 97 -4.18 -9.50 4.20
CA VAL A 97 -3.46 -8.73 5.22
C VAL A 97 -1.98 -9.10 5.18
N GLY A 98 -1.14 -8.08 5.08
CA GLY A 98 0.31 -8.22 5.09
C GLY A 98 0.79 -8.29 6.52
N THR A 99 1.88 -9.00 6.75
CA THR A 99 2.40 -9.18 8.11
C THR A 99 3.86 -8.83 8.21
N GLU A 100 4.30 -8.62 9.43
CA GLU A 100 5.71 -8.62 9.81
C GLU A 100 5.95 -9.45 11.06
N SER A 101 7.20 -9.59 11.48
CA SER A 101 7.54 -10.18 12.76
C SER A 101 8.86 -9.64 13.30
N LEU A 102 9.15 -9.95 14.57
CA LEU A 102 10.44 -9.68 15.19
C LEU A 102 11.51 -10.72 14.84
N THR A 103 11.18 -11.74 14.03
CA THR A 103 12.14 -12.78 13.63
C THR A 103 13.17 -12.19 12.66
N PRO A 104 14.47 -12.24 12.98
CA PRO A 104 15.52 -11.72 12.12
C PRO A 104 15.79 -12.65 10.93
N MET A 105 16.28 -12.07 9.82
CA MET A 105 16.75 -12.79 8.62
C MET A 105 15.73 -13.78 8.04
N ARG A 106 14.44 -13.48 8.16
CA ARG A 106 13.39 -14.35 7.65
C ARG A 106 13.34 -14.31 6.12
N ALA A 107 13.18 -15.50 5.52
CA ALA A 107 13.11 -15.67 4.06
C ALA A 107 11.76 -15.26 3.47
N SER A 108 10.71 -15.21 4.29
CA SER A 108 9.39 -14.79 3.84
C SER A 108 8.52 -14.26 4.98
N ASP A 109 7.52 -13.44 4.63
CA ASP A 109 6.38 -13.11 5.48
C ASP A 109 5.08 -13.64 4.86
N PRO A 110 4.16 -14.23 5.65
CA PRO A 110 2.88 -14.65 5.14
C PRO A 110 1.99 -13.44 4.80
N ILE A 111 1.15 -13.60 3.80
CA ILE A 111 0.01 -12.71 3.54
C ILE A 111 -1.23 -13.52 3.89
N LEU A 112 -1.92 -13.08 4.94
CA LEU A 112 -3.08 -13.77 5.49
C LEU A 112 -4.32 -13.43 4.66
N ILE A 113 -5.18 -14.43 4.43
CA ILE A 113 -6.49 -14.20 3.82
C ILE A 113 -7.54 -14.25 4.93
N LEU A 114 -8.22 -13.13 5.15
CA LEU A 114 -9.30 -13.01 6.12
C LEU A 114 -10.65 -13.21 5.44
N GLU A 115 -11.58 -13.87 6.12
CA GLU A 115 -12.97 -14.02 5.70
C GLU A 115 -13.91 -13.66 6.84
N LYS A 116 -14.87 -12.77 6.57
CA LYS A 116 -15.84 -12.35 7.57
C LYS A 116 -16.79 -13.49 7.95
N LYS A 117 -16.92 -13.74 9.24
CA LYS A 117 -17.91 -14.65 9.84
C LYS A 117 -18.61 -13.93 10.99
N GLY A 118 -19.81 -13.39 10.73
CA GLY A 118 -20.51 -12.59 11.73
C GLY A 118 -19.73 -11.32 12.10
N LYS A 119 -19.26 -11.24 13.35
CA LYS A 119 -18.44 -10.14 13.90
C LYS A 119 -16.94 -10.47 13.96
N GLU A 120 -16.52 -11.59 13.38
CA GLU A 120 -15.12 -11.98 13.28
C GLU A 120 -14.61 -11.87 11.84
N MET A 121 -13.31 -11.62 11.70
CA MET A 121 -12.52 -11.83 10.50
C MET A 121 -11.62 -13.04 10.73
N VAL A 122 -11.97 -14.19 10.15
CA VAL A 122 -11.26 -15.45 10.41
C VAL A 122 -10.17 -15.65 9.37
N VAL A 123 -8.95 -15.91 9.83
CA VAL A 123 -7.82 -16.30 8.97
C VAL A 123 -8.14 -17.65 8.31
N ARG A 124 -8.10 -17.68 6.98
CA ARG A 124 -8.26 -18.91 6.20
C ARG A 124 -6.96 -19.72 6.20
N SER A 125 -7.08 -21.03 5.99
CA SER A 125 -5.91 -21.92 5.87
C SER A 125 -5.04 -21.60 4.64
N SER A 126 -5.62 -21.00 3.60
CA SER A 126 -4.89 -20.54 2.43
C SER A 126 -4.20 -19.20 2.72
N THR A 127 -2.88 -19.16 2.63
CA THR A 127 -2.07 -17.95 2.71
C THR A 127 -1.23 -17.79 1.44
N LEU A 128 -0.78 -16.58 1.18
CA LEU A 128 0.33 -16.34 0.24
C LEU A 128 1.61 -16.10 1.04
N ALA A 129 2.76 -16.12 0.39
CA ALA A 129 4.03 -15.79 1.02
C ALA A 129 4.76 -14.74 0.19
N PHE A 130 5.13 -13.64 0.84
CA PHE A 130 6.09 -12.70 0.28
C PHE A 130 7.49 -13.29 0.44
N ASP A 131 7.98 -13.93 -0.61
CA ASP A 131 9.29 -14.59 -0.62
C ASP A 131 10.40 -13.60 -0.98
N TYR A 132 11.15 -13.16 0.03
CA TYR A 132 12.25 -12.22 -0.10
C TYR A 132 13.41 -12.75 -0.96
N SER A 133 13.56 -14.07 -1.06
CA SER A 133 14.65 -14.68 -1.85
C SER A 133 14.57 -14.35 -3.34
N ARG A 134 13.38 -13.99 -3.85
CA ARG A 134 13.16 -13.51 -5.23
C ARG A 134 13.94 -12.22 -5.56
N PHE A 135 14.32 -11.49 -4.52
CA PHE A 135 15.11 -10.26 -4.58
C PHE A 135 16.53 -10.45 -4.05
N GLY A 136 16.92 -11.68 -3.67
CA GLY A 136 18.21 -11.96 -3.04
C GLY A 136 18.35 -11.33 -1.66
N MET A 137 17.24 -11.19 -0.92
CA MET A 137 17.21 -10.52 0.38
C MET A 137 16.53 -11.37 1.47
N SER A 138 16.59 -10.89 2.71
CA SER A 138 15.86 -11.38 3.86
C SER A 138 15.32 -10.18 4.65
N ALA A 139 14.22 -10.35 5.38
CA ALA A 139 13.69 -9.26 6.20
C ALA A 139 14.37 -9.18 7.58
N SER A 140 14.64 -7.94 7.98
CA SER A 140 15.04 -7.58 9.35
C SER A 140 13.82 -7.59 10.28
N PRO A 141 14.00 -7.70 11.61
CA PRO A 141 12.90 -7.53 12.56
C PRO A 141 12.13 -6.23 12.30
N ASN A 142 10.80 -6.26 12.43
CA ASN A 142 9.93 -5.07 12.29
C ASN A 142 10.05 -4.37 10.92
N ALA A 143 10.06 -5.19 9.87
CA ALA A 143 10.14 -4.73 8.49
C ALA A 143 9.50 -5.79 7.58
N GLY A 144 8.18 -5.73 7.39
CA GLY A 144 7.42 -6.76 6.65
C GLY A 144 6.68 -6.26 5.42
N VAL A 145 5.52 -6.86 5.16
CA VAL A 145 4.65 -6.55 4.02
C VAL A 145 3.75 -5.36 4.36
N GLU A 146 4.29 -4.15 4.26
CA GLU A 146 3.60 -2.90 4.61
C GLU A 146 2.73 -2.32 3.48
N ALA A 147 2.81 -2.88 2.28
CA ALA A 147 2.05 -2.39 1.15
C ALA A 147 1.23 -3.51 0.51
N LEU A 148 -0.09 -3.37 0.49
CA LEU A 148 -0.98 -4.30 -0.19
C LEU A 148 -2.04 -3.55 -0.98
N CYS A 149 -2.35 -4.05 -2.16
CA CYS A 149 -3.55 -3.67 -2.88
C CYS A 149 -4.01 -4.83 -3.76
N ALA A 150 -5.27 -4.82 -4.19
CA ALA A 150 -5.81 -5.88 -5.03
C ALA A 150 -6.68 -5.30 -6.15
N VAL A 151 -6.68 -6.01 -7.27
CA VAL A 151 -7.58 -5.81 -8.41
C VAL A 151 -8.15 -7.15 -8.83
N PRO A 152 -9.21 -7.21 -9.66
CA PRO A 152 -9.73 -8.49 -10.14
C PRO A 152 -8.63 -9.35 -10.77
N GLY A 153 -8.41 -10.54 -10.20
CA GLY A 153 -7.44 -11.53 -10.69
C GLY A 153 -6.03 -11.43 -10.10
N ALA A 154 -5.67 -10.34 -9.40
CA ALA A 154 -4.33 -10.13 -8.88
C ALA A 154 -4.26 -9.44 -7.52
N ILE A 155 -3.30 -9.85 -6.70
CA ILE A 155 -2.90 -9.17 -5.46
C ILE A 155 -1.48 -8.64 -5.65
N PHE A 156 -1.25 -7.39 -5.27
CA PHE A 156 0.07 -6.78 -5.24
C PHE A 156 0.50 -6.58 -3.80
N ALA A 157 1.67 -7.11 -3.45
CA ALA A 157 2.27 -6.94 -2.14
C ALA A 157 3.63 -6.29 -2.30
N GLY A 158 3.93 -5.28 -1.49
CA GLY A 158 5.23 -4.65 -1.37
C GLY A 158 5.72 -4.74 0.07
N ALA A 159 7.03 -4.78 0.24
CA ALA A 159 7.64 -4.89 1.55
C ALA A 159 8.51 -3.68 1.89
N GLU A 160 8.63 -3.42 3.19
CA GLU A 160 9.40 -2.29 3.74
C GLU A 160 10.93 -2.42 3.50
N PRO A 161 11.54 -3.63 3.60
CA PRO A 161 12.94 -3.82 3.27
C PRO A 161 13.28 -3.34 1.85
N VAL A 162 14.43 -2.70 1.66
CA VAL A 162 14.83 -2.13 0.36
C VAL A 162 16.05 -2.84 -0.24
N LEU A 163 16.16 -2.80 -1.57
CA LEU A 163 17.41 -3.03 -2.28
C LEU A 163 18.18 -1.71 -2.38
N ALA A 164 19.50 -1.75 -2.17
CA ALA A 164 20.35 -0.56 -2.22
C ALA A 164 20.95 -0.34 -3.63
N ASN A 165 21.21 0.93 -3.98
CA ASN A 165 21.99 1.39 -5.14
C ASN A 165 21.49 0.92 -6.54
N PRO A 166 20.47 1.57 -7.13
CA PRO A 166 19.61 2.63 -6.59
C PRO A 166 18.63 2.06 -5.57
N ARG A 167 18.03 2.93 -4.74
CA ARG A 167 17.11 2.47 -3.71
C ARG A 167 15.80 1.98 -4.33
N ARG A 168 15.46 0.72 -4.08
CA ARG A 168 14.28 0.07 -4.64
C ARG A 168 13.45 -0.64 -3.59
N ALA A 169 12.12 -0.51 -3.66
CA ALA A 169 11.20 -1.31 -2.88
C ALA A 169 10.78 -2.58 -3.66
N PRO A 170 10.82 -3.77 -3.04
CA PRO A 170 10.37 -5.01 -3.67
C PRO A 170 8.85 -5.06 -3.74
N LEU A 171 8.32 -5.56 -4.85
CA LEU A 171 6.88 -5.74 -5.07
C LEU A 171 6.63 -7.10 -5.76
N LEU A 172 5.69 -7.88 -5.26
CA LEU A 172 5.23 -9.13 -5.88
C LEU A 172 3.80 -8.95 -6.38
N ARG A 173 3.55 -9.43 -7.61
CA ARG A 173 2.21 -9.65 -8.14
C ARG A 173 1.88 -11.13 -8.06
N PHE A 174 0.83 -11.45 -7.32
CA PHE A 174 0.23 -12.79 -7.23
C PHE A 174 -0.98 -12.84 -8.15
N GLU A 175 -0.94 -13.72 -9.14
CA GLU A 175 -2.04 -13.96 -10.06
C GLU A 175 -2.94 -15.10 -9.56
N SER A 176 -4.19 -15.11 -9.99
CA SER A 176 -5.17 -16.14 -9.61
C SER A 176 -4.81 -17.58 -10.04
N ASP A 177 -3.92 -17.74 -11.02
CA ASP A 177 -3.40 -19.04 -11.45
C ASP A 177 -2.22 -19.54 -10.59
N GLY A 178 -1.82 -18.76 -9.58
CA GLY A 178 -0.68 -19.05 -8.69
C GLY A 178 0.65 -18.50 -9.19
N SER A 179 0.70 -17.86 -10.36
CA SER A 179 1.91 -17.22 -10.86
C SER A 179 2.33 -16.05 -9.97
N VAL A 180 3.64 -15.90 -9.76
CA VAL A 180 4.22 -14.81 -8.95
C VAL A 180 5.24 -14.06 -9.79
N THR A 181 4.99 -12.77 -10.05
CA THR A 181 5.91 -11.90 -10.81
C THR A 181 6.57 -10.89 -9.87
N PRO A 182 7.92 -10.84 -9.81
CA PRO A 182 8.63 -9.83 -9.02
C PRO A 182 8.85 -8.53 -9.80
N PHE A 183 8.71 -7.41 -9.10
CA PHE A 183 9.02 -6.06 -9.53
C PHE A 183 9.86 -5.33 -8.47
N GLU A 184 10.68 -4.39 -8.90
CA GLU A 184 11.50 -3.52 -8.06
C GLU A 184 11.11 -2.07 -8.38
N LEU A 185 10.49 -1.39 -7.42
CA LEU A 185 10.07 0.00 -7.56
C LEU A 185 11.26 0.91 -7.27
N GLU A 186 11.79 1.59 -8.27
CA GLU A 186 12.83 2.61 -8.09
C GLU A 186 12.22 3.82 -7.38
N LEU A 187 12.56 3.99 -6.09
CA LEU A 187 11.99 5.01 -5.21
C LEU A 187 12.51 6.41 -5.57
N THR A 188 11.80 7.44 -5.12
CA THR A 188 12.13 8.84 -5.45
C THR A 188 13.24 9.43 -4.57
N SER A 189 13.58 8.75 -3.48
CA SER A 189 14.66 9.14 -2.57
C SER A 189 15.64 8.02 -2.30
N ASN A 190 16.81 8.38 -1.79
CA ASN A 190 17.88 7.43 -1.43
C ASN A 190 17.70 6.82 -0.04
N GLU A 191 16.69 7.23 0.72
CA GLU A 191 16.48 6.77 2.11
C GLU A 191 15.06 6.24 2.37
N GLY A 192 14.09 6.59 1.51
CA GLY A 192 12.69 6.21 1.63
C GLY A 192 12.45 4.70 1.62
N LYS A 193 11.30 4.32 2.15
CA LYS A 193 10.79 2.95 2.14
C LYS A 193 9.32 2.99 1.72
N LEU A 194 8.84 1.91 1.12
CA LEU A 194 7.43 1.78 0.74
C LEU A 194 6.63 1.34 1.98
N SER A 195 5.61 2.12 2.37
CA SER A 195 4.79 1.83 3.56
C SER A 195 3.29 1.69 3.31
N ALA A 196 2.84 1.91 2.08
CA ALA A 196 1.45 1.71 1.71
C ALA A 196 1.29 1.65 0.20
N LEU A 197 0.25 0.96 -0.27
CA LEU A 197 -0.20 0.98 -1.66
C LEU A 197 -1.72 0.98 -1.77
N ALA A 198 -2.24 1.66 -2.78
CA ALA A 198 -3.59 1.48 -3.30
C ALA A 198 -3.52 1.36 -4.81
N CYS A 199 -4.40 0.56 -5.39
CA CYS A 199 -4.42 0.37 -6.83
C CYS A 199 -5.81 0.29 -7.42
N ARG A 200 -5.90 0.63 -8.70
CA ARG A 200 -7.10 0.43 -9.51
C ARG A 200 -6.72 0.05 -10.94
N PRO A 201 -7.56 -0.74 -11.63
CA PRO A 201 -7.38 -0.98 -13.05
C PRO A 201 -7.40 0.33 -13.85
N ASN A 202 -6.62 0.39 -14.92
CA ASN A 202 -6.73 1.44 -15.95
C ASN A 202 -6.60 0.82 -17.35
N GLU A 203 -6.66 1.65 -18.38
CA GLU A 203 -6.56 1.20 -19.78
C GLU A 203 -5.23 0.50 -20.07
N SER A 204 -4.13 1.00 -19.50
CA SER A 204 -2.76 0.51 -19.73
C SER A 204 -2.36 -0.69 -18.86
N GLY A 205 -3.10 -1.01 -17.80
CA GLY A 205 -2.70 -1.97 -16.77
C GLY A 205 -3.32 -1.67 -15.41
N VAL A 206 -2.48 -1.60 -14.39
CA VAL A 206 -2.88 -1.24 -13.02
C VAL A 206 -2.16 0.04 -12.63
N MET A 207 -2.92 1.04 -12.19
CA MET A 207 -2.38 2.28 -11.66
C MET A 207 -2.26 2.18 -10.15
N PHE A 208 -1.14 2.66 -9.63
CA PHE A 208 -0.81 2.63 -8.22
C PHE A 208 -0.61 4.05 -7.69
N ILE A 209 -1.01 4.23 -6.44
CA ILE A 209 -0.45 5.23 -5.54
C ILE A 209 0.15 4.50 -4.36
N GLY A 210 1.18 5.10 -3.76
CA GLY A 210 1.80 4.57 -2.55
C GLY A 210 2.32 5.68 -1.68
N ILE A 211 2.71 5.29 -0.46
CA ILE A 211 3.47 6.15 0.44
C ILE A 211 4.92 5.71 0.43
N GLU A 212 5.81 6.65 0.10
CA GLU A 212 7.24 6.54 0.39
C GLU A 212 7.52 7.34 1.66
N ARG A 213 8.00 6.68 2.72
CA ARG A 213 8.34 7.32 4.00
C ARG A 213 9.71 6.88 4.50
N HIS A 214 10.41 7.78 5.18
CA HIS A 214 11.56 7.52 6.07
C HIS A 214 12.09 8.86 6.59
N TYR A 215 12.24 9.04 7.91
CA TYR A 215 12.81 10.24 8.56
C TYR A 215 12.85 11.54 7.72
N GLY A 216 11.77 12.34 7.75
CA GLY A 216 11.69 13.58 6.97
C GLY A 216 11.15 13.40 5.55
N ILE A 217 11.14 12.17 5.01
CA ILE A 217 10.47 11.82 3.76
C ILE A 217 9.04 11.38 4.06
N SER A 218 8.08 11.99 3.36
CA SER A 218 6.67 11.61 3.39
C SER A 218 6.04 11.97 2.04
N ARG A 219 6.10 11.06 1.07
CA ARG A 219 5.71 11.34 -0.31
C ARG A 219 4.59 10.42 -0.76
N VAL A 220 3.64 10.99 -1.49
CA VAL A 220 2.75 10.18 -2.32
C VAL A 220 3.44 9.93 -3.65
N ILE A 221 3.64 8.67 -3.98
CA ILE A 221 4.22 8.24 -5.24
C ILE A 221 3.16 7.61 -6.15
N ARG A 222 3.43 7.58 -7.45
CA ARG A 222 2.59 6.92 -8.47
C ARG A 222 3.41 6.13 -9.47
N PHE A 223 2.82 5.08 -9.99
CA PHE A 223 3.37 4.30 -11.09
C PHE A 223 2.28 3.47 -11.76
N VAL A 224 2.62 2.85 -12.88
CA VAL A 224 1.74 1.93 -13.62
C VAL A 224 2.52 0.64 -13.88
N ILE A 225 1.88 -0.50 -13.64
CA ILE A 225 2.38 -1.80 -14.11
C ILE A 225 1.47 -2.23 -15.26
N GLY A 226 2.06 -2.35 -16.46
CA GLY A 226 1.35 -2.80 -17.65
C GLY A 226 0.85 -4.25 -17.52
N ARG A 227 -0.23 -4.60 -18.23
CA ARG A 227 -0.79 -5.97 -18.18
C ARG A 227 0.23 -7.04 -18.55
N ALA A 228 1.02 -6.77 -19.59
CA ALA A 228 2.10 -7.61 -20.08
C ALA A 228 3.47 -7.06 -19.69
N GLU A 229 3.56 -6.31 -18.59
CA GLU A 229 4.82 -5.74 -18.12
C GLU A 229 5.85 -6.86 -17.91
N LYS A 230 7.03 -6.67 -18.49
CA LYS A 230 8.16 -7.58 -18.36
C LYS A 230 9.35 -6.91 -17.70
N ALA A 231 9.34 -5.59 -17.57
CA ALA A 231 10.38 -4.87 -16.86
C ALA A 231 10.33 -5.26 -15.38
N ARG A 232 11.46 -5.79 -14.90
CA ARG A 232 11.65 -6.08 -13.48
C ARG A 232 11.71 -4.79 -12.66
N VAL A 233 12.27 -3.71 -13.22
CA VAL A 233 12.38 -2.42 -12.53
C VAL A 233 11.31 -1.48 -13.05
N VAL A 234 10.55 -0.88 -12.12
CA VAL A 234 9.48 0.08 -12.42
C VAL A 234 9.87 1.43 -11.82
N ARG A 235 9.90 2.48 -12.64
CA ARG A 235 10.13 3.84 -12.16
C ARG A 235 8.87 4.39 -11.51
N VAL A 236 9.02 4.99 -10.33
CA VAL A 236 7.94 5.70 -9.66
C VAL A 236 8.10 7.20 -9.85
N GLY A 237 6.99 7.91 -9.97
CA GLY A 237 6.95 9.37 -9.99
C GLY A 237 6.39 9.91 -8.68
N GLU A 238 6.94 11.01 -8.19
CA GLU A 238 6.37 11.74 -7.06
C GLU A 238 5.08 12.48 -7.51
N ILE A 239 4.02 12.37 -6.72
CA ILE A 239 2.82 13.21 -6.84
C ILE A 239 2.97 14.46 -5.98
N ILE A 240 3.30 14.27 -4.70
CA ILE A 240 3.42 15.34 -3.71
C ILE A 240 4.33 14.90 -2.56
N ASP A 241 5.20 15.80 -2.11
CA ASP A 241 5.84 15.74 -0.80
C ASP A 241 4.93 16.35 0.28
N LEU A 242 4.52 15.51 1.24
CA LEU A 242 3.65 15.87 2.35
C LEU A 242 4.41 16.48 3.52
N ALA A 243 5.73 16.28 3.61
CA ALA A 243 6.53 16.76 4.74
C ALA A 243 6.35 18.27 5.01
N PRO A 244 6.41 19.16 4.00
CA PRO A 244 6.19 20.60 4.22
C PRO A 244 4.78 20.94 4.74
N SER A 245 3.78 20.12 4.39
CA SER A 245 2.38 20.34 4.79
C SER A 245 2.05 19.78 6.17
N LEU A 246 2.79 18.77 6.62
CA LEU A 246 2.58 18.10 7.90
C LEU A 246 3.41 18.72 9.04
N GLY A 247 4.43 19.52 8.70
CA GLY A 247 5.29 20.25 9.63
C GLY A 247 6.31 19.34 10.32
N ASP A 248 6.86 19.81 11.46
CA ASP A 248 7.99 19.17 12.15
C ASP A 248 7.67 17.79 12.75
N ALA A 249 6.39 17.42 12.82
CA ALA A 249 5.93 16.16 13.37
C ALA A 249 5.18 15.41 12.27
N ILE A 250 5.95 14.77 11.40
CA ILE A 250 5.44 13.92 10.32
C ILE A 250 4.97 12.60 10.95
N PRO A 251 3.67 12.26 10.85
CA PRO A 251 3.17 10.97 11.33
C PRO A 251 3.80 9.80 10.57
N ASN A 252 3.82 8.62 11.21
CA ASN A 252 4.18 7.37 10.55
C ASN A 252 3.06 6.97 9.57
N LEU A 253 3.10 7.49 8.33
CA LEU A 253 2.02 7.29 7.37
C LEU A 253 1.97 5.86 6.85
N GLU A 254 0.84 5.23 7.08
CA GLU A 254 0.56 3.85 6.74
C GLU A 254 -0.86 3.75 6.19
N GLY A 255 -1.04 2.82 5.25
CA GLY A 255 -2.31 2.69 4.55
C GLY A 255 -2.59 3.88 3.63
N ILE A 256 -3.16 3.59 2.47
CA ILE A 256 -3.54 4.62 1.52
C ILE A 256 -4.74 4.10 0.75
N GLU A 257 -5.69 4.98 0.42
CA GLU A 257 -6.86 4.59 -0.35
C GLU A 257 -7.39 5.78 -1.18
N TRP A 258 -7.91 5.46 -2.36
CA TRP A 258 -8.60 6.40 -3.22
C TRP A 258 -10.00 6.71 -2.69
N LEU A 259 -10.25 7.93 -2.22
CA LEU A 259 -11.62 8.38 -1.91
C LEU A 259 -12.38 8.82 -3.18
N SER A 260 -11.66 9.29 -4.19
CA SER A 260 -12.17 9.62 -5.52
C SER A 260 -11.03 9.70 -6.54
N GLU A 261 -11.33 10.08 -7.78
CA GLU A 261 -10.32 10.34 -8.83
C GLU A 261 -9.27 11.38 -8.44
N SER A 262 -9.61 12.31 -7.55
CA SER A 262 -8.75 13.44 -7.16
C SER A 262 -8.61 13.55 -5.65
N LYS A 263 -8.93 12.51 -4.89
CA LYS A 263 -8.91 12.54 -3.42
C LYS A 263 -8.41 11.24 -2.86
N ILE A 264 -7.46 11.33 -1.95
CA ILE A 264 -6.79 10.20 -1.30
C ILE A 264 -6.90 10.38 0.21
N ALA A 265 -7.00 9.27 0.93
CA ALA A 265 -6.80 9.19 2.37
C ALA A 265 -5.58 8.31 2.67
N THR A 266 -4.86 8.65 3.72
CA THR A 266 -3.82 7.82 4.36
C THR A 266 -3.99 7.92 5.86
N LEU A 267 -3.56 6.90 6.61
CA LEU A 267 -3.62 6.88 8.07
C LEU A 267 -2.23 7.09 8.65
N SER A 268 -2.19 7.41 9.93
CA SER A 268 -0.97 7.33 10.71
C SER A 268 -1.05 6.15 11.66
N ASP A 269 -0.02 5.31 11.62
CA ASP A 269 0.24 4.43 12.75
C ASP A 269 0.66 5.30 13.95
N SER A 270 -0.06 5.09 15.06
CA SER A 270 0.07 5.85 16.29
C SER A 270 0.70 5.03 17.42
N SER A 271 1.37 3.92 17.09
CA SER A 271 2.04 3.05 18.06
C SER A 271 3.42 3.60 18.48
N ALA A 272 4.03 4.47 17.67
CA ALA A 272 5.37 5.02 17.89
C ALA A 272 5.45 6.55 17.72
N GLY A 273 6.44 7.19 18.38
CA GLY A 273 6.79 8.60 18.21
C GLY A 273 5.97 9.61 19.03
N VAL A 274 6.08 10.90 18.67
CA VAL A 274 5.45 12.04 19.39
C VAL A 274 3.91 11.98 19.38
N PHE A 275 3.34 11.18 18.49
CA PHE A 275 1.89 10.96 18.36
C PHE A 275 1.42 9.62 18.92
N ALA A 276 2.27 8.93 19.70
CA ALA A 276 1.86 7.73 20.41
C ALA A 276 0.50 7.98 21.10
N SER A 277 -0.48 7.10 20.85
CA SER A 277 -1.91 7.16 21.30
C SER A 277 -2.92 7.92 20.45
N LYS A 278 -2.54 8.63 19.37
CA LYS A 278 -3.49 9.33 18.50
C LYS A 278 -3.41 8.90 17.05
N THR A 279 -4.49 8.35 16.53
CA THR A 279 -4.61 8.02 15.11
C THR A 279 -5.09 9.24 14.32
N PHE A 280 -4.39 9.56 13.24
CA PHE A 280 -4.77 10.59 12.29
C PHE A 280 -5.13 9.97 10.94
N ALA A 281 -6.07 10.59 10.25
CA ALA A 281 -6.18 10.47 8.81
C ALA A 281 -5.64 11.75 8.17
N VAL A 282 -4.89 11.59 7.08
CA VAL A 282 -4.48 12.70 6.21
C VAL A 282 -5.25 12.58 4.91
N ILE A 283 -5.97 13.64 4.57
CA ILE A 283 -6.76 13.74 3.35
C ILE A 283 -6.06 14.67 2.38
N ILE A 284 -5.84 14.17 1.17
CA ILE A 284 -5.08 14.82 0.12
C ILE A 284 -6.01 15.03 -1.07
N GLU A 285 -6.29 16.29 -1.39
CA GLU A 285 -7.02 16.66 -2.61
C GLU A 285 -6.00 16.99 -3.70
N LEU A 286 -5.93 16.10 -4.69
CA LEU A 286 -5.04 16.21 -5.83
C LEU A 286 -5.64 17.19 -6.85
N ASN A 287 -5.04 18.37 -6.99
CA ASN A 287 -5.44 19.30 -8.04
C ASN A 287 -4.94 18.79 -9.37
N ARG A 288 -5.85 18.45 -10.30
CA ARG A 288 -5.44 18.13 -11.67
C ARG A 288 -4.56 19.27 -12.19
N PRO A 289 -3.42 18.99 -12.85
CA PRO A 289 -2.70 20.04 -13.54
C PRO A 289 -3.69 20.77 -14.44
N ALA A 290 -3.64 22.10 -14.42
CA ALA A 290 -4.39 22.90 -15.39
C ALA A 290 -4.09 22.30 -16.76
N ARG A 291 -5.13 21.86 -17.48
CA ARG A 291 -4.94 21.44 -18.87
C ARG A 291 -4.33 22.67 -19.58
N PRO A 292 -3.18 22.53 -20.25
CA PRO A 292 -2.61 23.61 -21.03
C PRO A 292 -3.61 24.08 -22.10
#